data_AF-A0A966CML1-F1
#
_entry.id   AF-A0A966CML1-F1
#
_cell.length_a   1.000
_cell.length_b   1.000
_cell.length_c   1.000
_cell.angle_alpha   90.00
_cell.angle_beta   90.00
_cell.angle_gamma   90.00
#
_symmetry.space_group_name_H-M   'P 1'
#
loop_
_entity.id
_entity.type
_entity.pdbx_description
1 polymer ?
#
loop_
_entity_poly.entity_id
_entity_poly.type
_entity_poly.pdbx_seq_one_letter_code
_entity_poly.pdbx_strand_id
1 'polypeptide(L)' 'MKIMFSLVSFVVGFLSLVIGLGNLAFLSQTLSATLVGLGAMGLGCSCIWVSMQTLARN' A
#
# COMPACT_ATOMS: atom_id res chain seq x y z
N MET A 1 12.46 -4.96 -18.06
CA MET A 1 11.42 -5.68 -17.29
C MET A 1 11.35 -5.25 -15.82
N LYS A 2 12.48 -5.08 -15.11
CA LYS A 2 12.51 -4.64 -13.70
C LYS A 2 11.79 -3.32 -13.39
N ILE A 3 11.89 -2.32 -14.28
CA ILE A 3 11.22 -1.02 -14.13
C ILE A 3 9.69 -1.14 -14.19
N MET A 4 9.15 -1.96 -15.11
CA MET A 4 7.70 -2.19 -15.21
C MET A 4 7.16 -2.87 -13.95
N PHE A 5 7.91 -3.81 -13.38
CA PHE A 5 7.56 -4.45 -12.11
C PHE A 5 7.58 -3.46 -10.94
N SER A 6 8.61 -2.61 -10.84
CA SER A 6 8.69 -1.55 -9.83
C SER A 6 7.50 -0.59 -9.93
N LEU A 7 7.13 -0.18 -11.15
CA LEU A 7 6.03 0.76 -11.38
C LEU A 7 4.67 0.15 -10.99
N VAL A 8 4.43 -1.13 -11.30
CA VAL A 8 3.22 -1.84 -10.85
C VAL A 8 3.19 -1.95 -9.32
N SER A 9 4.28 -2.34 -8.67
CA SER A 9 4.35 -2.42 -7.21
C SER A 9 4.12 -1.06 -6.54
N PHE A 10 4.59 0.02 -7.14
CA PHE A 10 4.35 1.38 -6.66
C PHE A 10 2.86 1.76 -6.76
N VAL A 11 2.22 1.53 -7.92
CA VAL A 11 0.80 1.82 -8.13
C VAL A 11 -0.08 1.01 -7.17
N VAL A 12 0.17 -0.30 -7.04
CA VAL A 12 -0.56 -1.17 -6.10
C VAL A 12 -0.37 -0.71 -4.67
N GLY A 13 0.86 -0.36 -4.29
CA GLY A 13 1.18 0.14 -2.97
C GLY A 13 0.45 1.43 -2.64
N PHE A 14 0.46 2.39 -3.57
CA PHE A 14 -0.24 3.67 -3.43
C PHE A 14 -1.76 3.48 -3.30
N LEU A 15 -2.35 2.64 -4.15
CA LEU A 15 -3.79 2.36 -4.12
C LEU A 15 -4.22 1.72 -2.79
N SER A 16 -3.43 0.76 -2.29
CA SER A 16 -3.68 0.10 -1.01
C SER A 16 -3.59 1.09 0.16
N LEU A 17 -2.68 2.07 0.08
CA LEU A 17 -2.53 3.11 1.08
C LEU A 17 -3.75 4.05 1.08
N VAL A 18 -4.24 4.45 -0.09
CA VAL A 18 -5.46 5.26 -0.25
C VAL A 18 -6.69 4.53 0.29
N ILE A 19 -6.84 3.24 -0.04
CA ILE A 19 -7.95 2.41 0.46
C ILE A 19 -7.86 2.23 1.98
N GLY A 20 -6.66 2.02 2.51
CA GLY A 20 -6.42 1.92 3.95
C GLY A 20 -6.76 3.21 4.68
N LEU A 21 -6.32 4.36 4.15
CA LEU A 21 -6.64 5.68 4.68
C LEU A 21 -8.15 5.96 4.62
N GLY A 22 -8.80 5.60 3.52
CA GLY A 22 -10.24 5.73 3.36
C GLY A 22 -11.01 4.90 4.40
N ASN A 23 -10.62 3.65 4.62
CA ASN A 23 -11.22 2.82 5.67
C ASN A 23 -11.01 3.38 7.07
N LEU A 24 -9.81 3.89 7.36
CA LEU A 24 -9.52 4.51 8.65
C LEU A 24 -10.31 5.81 8.86
N ALA A 25 -10.43 6.66 7.83
CA ALA A 25 -11.08 7.96 7.92
C ALA A 25 -12.61 7.85 7.95
N PHE A 26 -13.20 6.94 7.16
CA PHE A 26 -14.66 6.87 6.98
C PHE A 26 -15.32 5.76 7.80
N LEU A 27 -14.60 4.67 8.10
CA LEU A 27 -15.19 3.43 8.60
C LEU A 27 -14.64 2.96 9.95
N SER A 28 -13.75 3.73 10.60
CA SER A 28 -13.11 3.40 11.90
C SER A 28 -14.07 3.37 13.12
N GLN A 29 -15.37 3.23 12.87
CA GLN A 29 -16.40 3.14 13.89
C GLN A 29 -16.49 1.70 14.45
N THR A 30 -15.82 0.76 13.78
CA THR A 30 -15.71 -0.64 14.20
C THR A 30 -14.26 -1.09 14.20
N LEU A 31 -13.86 -1.86 15.21
CA LEU A 31 -12.50 -2.39 15.35
C LEU A 31 -12.05 -3.18 14.11
N SER A 32 -12.97 -3.93 13.51
CA SER A 32 -12.72 -4.70 12.28
C SER A 32 -12.34 -3.81 11.10
N ALA A 33 -13.05 -2.71 10.88
CA ALA A 33 -12.73 -1.78 9.80
C ALA A 33 -11.41 -1.04 10.03
N THR A 34 -11.10 -0.67 11.28
CA THR A 34 -9.81 -0.09 11.65
C THR A 34 -8.67 -1.07 11.38
N LEU A 35 -8.82 -2.36 11.76
CA LEU A 35 -7.82 -3.41 11.49
C LEU A 35 -7.61 -3.66 9.99
N VAL A 36 -8.69 -3.69 9.21
CA VAL A 36 -8.61 -3.85 7.75
C VAL A 36 -7.92 -2.65 7.11
N GLY A 37 -8.26 -1.42 7.53
CA GLY A 37 -7.59 -0.21 7.06
C GLY A 37 -6.10 -0.20 7.38
N LEU A 38 -5.74 -0.58 8.61
CA LEU A 38 -4.35 -0.66 9.05
C LEU A 38 -3.56 -1.75 8.30
N GLY A 39 -4.18 -2.90 8.05
CA GLY A 39 -3.59 -3.98 7.25
C GLY A 39 -3.37 -3.57 5.80
N ALA A 40 -4.33 -2.88 5.19
CA ALA A 40 -4.21 -2.34 3.84
C ALA A 40 -3.10 -1.27 3.74
N MET A 41 -2.94 -0.41 4.75
CA MET A 41 -1.82 0.54 4.82
C MET A 41 -0.47 -0.18 4.95
N GLY A 42 -0.38 -1.22 5.78
CA GLY A 42 0.84 -2.01 5.95
C GLY A 42 1.27 -2.73 4.66
N LEU A 43 0.32 -3.32 3.94
CA LEU A 43 0.56 -3.88 2.61
C LEU A 43 0.99 -2.80 1.62
N GLY A 44 0.34 -1.64 1.63
CA GLY A 44 0.70 -0.50 0.78
C GLY A 44 2.15 -0.07 0.97
N CYS A 45 2.56 0.13 2.23
CA CYS A 45 3.95 0.45 2.58
C CYS A 45 4.94 -0.63 2.12
N SER A 46 4.60 -1.91 2.29
CA SER A 46 5.47 -3.02 1.87
C SER A 46 5.68 -3.04 0.36
N CYS A 47 4.62 -2.83 -0.42
CA CYS A 47 4.70 -2.74 -1.88
C CYS A 47 5.53 -1.54 -2.35
N ILE A 48 5.38 -0.38 -1.70
CA ILE A 48 6.19 0.82 -1.99
C ILE A 48 7.66 0.56 -1.65
N TRP A 49 7.94 -0.08 -0.51
CA TRP A 49 9.31 -0.41 -0.11
C TRP A 49 10.02 -1.32 -1.13
N VAL A 50 9.33 -2.37 -1.59
CA VAL A 50 9.84 -3.26 -2.65
C VAL A 50 10.04 -2.52 -3.96
N SER A 51 9.13 -1.60 -4.32
CA SER A 51 9.26 -0.78 -5.53
C SER A 51 10.53 0.08 -5.48
N MET A 52 10.82 0.70 -4.34
CA MET A 52 12.01 1.53 -4.13
C MET A 52 13.30 0.71 -4.15
N GLN A 53 13.33 -0.47 -3.51
CA GLN A 53 14.48 -1.36 -3.60
C GLN A 53 14.75 -1.82 -5.03
N THR A 54 13.69 -2.12 -5.79
CA THR A 54 13.81 -2.56 -7.18
C THR A 54 14.36 -1.43 -8.06
N LEU A 55 13.96 -0.18 -7.80
CA LEU A 55 14.47 0.99 -8.50
C LEU A 55 15.93 1.30 -8.13
N ALA A 56 16.30 1.20 -6.84
CA ALA A 56 17.66 1.47 -6.37
C ALA A 56 18.70 0.43 -6.82
N ARG A 57 18.27 -0.78 -7.22
CA ARG A 57 19.14 -1.87 -7.73
C ARG A 57 19.27 -1.91 -9.26
N ASN A 58 18.71 -0.93 -9.97
CA ASN A 58 18.74 -0.87 -11.43
C ASN A 58 19.56 0.31 -11.91
#